data_AF-A0A1I7XXR8-F1
#
_entry.id   AF-A0A1I7XXR8-F1
#
_cell.length_a   1.000
_cell.length_b   1.000
_cell.length_c   1.000
_cell.angle_alpha   90.00
_cell.angle_beta   90.00
_cell.angle_gamma   90.00
#
_symmetry.space_group_name_H-M   'P 1'
#
loop_
_entity.id
_entity.type
_entity.pdbx_description
1 polymer ?
#
loop_
_entity_poly.entity_id
_entity_poly.type
_entity_poly.pdbx_seq_one_letter_code
_entity_poly.pdbx_strand_id
1 'polypeptide(L)'
;MGAEHLERLMQDTRIIRHLGKLKSVPRNAQFMLDVAREKGSFGALIADWPVTDIVGLWKYLAKQGNQMGGLSAPRFLRMVGKDTFVPSNDVVAALVAQDVID
;
A
#
# COMPACT_ATOMS: atom_id res chain seq x y z
N MET A 1 -1.85 17.88 -7.54
CA MET A 1 -3.20 17.69 -8.10
C MET A 1 -4.16 18.60 -7.35
N GLY A 2 -4.78 19.57 -8.03
CA GLY A 2 -5.69 20.55 -7.41
C GLY A 2 -7.11 20.01 -7.16
N ALA A 3 -7.90 20.74 -6.37
CA ALA A 3 -9.28 20.39 -6.03
C ALA A 3 -10.18 20.30 -7.27
N GLU A 4 -10.11 21.28 -8.17
CA GLU A 4 -10.88 21.28 -9.42
C GLU A 4 -10.58 20.07 -10.31
N HIS A 5 -9.33 19.58 -10.31
CA HIS A 5 -8.97 18.39 -11.08
C HIS A 5 -9.59 17.13 -10.47
N LEU A 6 -9.62 17.02 -9.14
CA LEU A 6 -10.30 15.93 -8.46
C LEU A 6 -11.81 15.94 -8.72
N GLU A 7 -12.43 17.12 -8.76
CA GLU A 7 -13.85 17.26 -9.10
C GLU A 7 -14.14 16.80 -10.53
N ARG A 8 -13.28 17.15 -11.50
CA ARG A 8 -13.40 16.63 -12.87
C ARG A 8 -13.27 15.10 -12.91
N LEU A 9 -12.30 14.52 -12.19
CA LEU A 9 -12.15 13.06 -12.11
C LEU A 9 -13.36 12.39 -11.43
N MET A 10 -14.00 13.05 -10.46
CA MET A 10 -15.22 12.55 -9.84
C MET A 10 -16.41 12.47 -10.80
N GLN A 11 -16.36 13.08 -11.99
CA GLN A 11 -17.37 12.93 -13.04
C GLN A 11 -17.01 11.85 -14.08
N ASP A 12 -15.76 11.39 -14.11
CA ASP A 12 -15.28 10.42 -15.10
C ASP A 12 -15.82 9.01 -14.78
N THR A 13 -16.65 8.47 -15.67
CA THR A 13 -17.26 7.13 -15.53
C THR A 13 -16.28 5.99 -15.77
N ARG A 14 -15.10 6.26 -16.35
CA ARG A 14 -14.08 5.24 -16.66
C ARG A 14 -13.27 4.82 -15.43
N ILE A 15 -13.42 5.54 -14.31
CA ILE A 15 -12.66 5.31 -13.08
C ILE A 15 -13.58 5.07 -11.88
N ILE A 16 -13.00 4.56 -10.79
CA ILE A 16 -13.69 4.46 -9.50
C ILE A 16 -13.82 5.87 -8.92
N ARG A 17 -15.04 6.43 -8.99
CA ARG A 17 -15.40 7.76 -8.46
C ARG A 17 -15.53 7.77 -6.93
N HIS A 18 -14.41 7.55 -6.24
CA HIS A 18 -14.33 7.60 -4.79
C HIS A 18 -13.29 8.65 -4.38
N LEU A 19 -13.76 9.75 -3.79
CA LEU A 19 -12.92 10.93 -3.49
C LEU A 19 -11.66 10.59 -2.67
N GLY A 20 -11.79 9.76 -1.64
CA GLY A 20 -10.65 9.35 -0.80
C GLY A 20 -9.57 8.57 -1.55
N LYS A 21 -9.95 7.69 -2.49
CA LYS A 21 -9.03 6.91 -3.32
C LYS A 21 -8.38 7.77 -4.39
N LEU A 22 -9.13 8.72 -4.97
CA LEU A 22 -8.54 9.66 -5.93
C LEU A 22 -7.54 10.61 -5.25
N LYS A 23 -7.86 11.11 -4.05
CA LYS A 23 -6.95 11.94 -3.26
C LYS A 23 -5.68 11.21 -2.83
N SER A 24 -5.70 9.88 -2.69
CA SER A 24 -4.51 9.12 -2.28
C SER A 24 -3.48 8.99 -3.40
N VAL A 25 -3.89 8.97 -4.67
CA VAL A 25 -3.00 8.83 -5.84
C VAL A 25 -1.86 9.87 -5.85
N PRO A 26 -2.12 11.20 -5.85
CA PRO A 26 -1.05 12.20 -5.86
C PRO A 26 -0.18 12.17 -4.59
N ARG A 27 -0.74 11.77 -3.44
CA ARG A 27 0.01 11.64 -2.18
C ARG A 27 1.00 10.48 -2.26
N ASN A 28 0.57 9.34 -2.79
CA ASN A 28 1.43 8.17 -2.97
C ASN A 28 2.48 8.41 -4.06
N ALA A 29 2.12 9.13 -5.14
CA ALA A 29 3.09 9.53 -6.15
C ALA A 29 4.19 10.43 -5.54
N GLN A 30 3.82 11.41 -4.71
CA GLN A 30 4.81 12.25 -4.01
C GLN A 30 5.70 11.42 -3.08
N PHE A 31 5.11 10.53 -2.27
CA PHE A 31 5.87 9.62 -1.43
C PHE A 31 6.90 8.78 -2.21
N MET A 32 6.51 8.25 -3.38
CA MET A 32 7.45 7.50 -4.23
C MET A 32 8.60 8.38 -4.73
N LEU A 33 8.33 9.63 -5.09
CA LEU A 33 9.36 10.59 -5.51
C LEU A 33 10.31 10.97 -4.37
N ASP A 34 9.77 11.16 -3.17
CA ASP A 34 10.56 11.51 -1.98
C ASP A 34 11.52 10.35 -1.63
N VAL A 35 11.02 9.12 -1.61
CA VAL A 35 11.86 7.92 -1.44
C VAL A 35 12.90 7.80 -2.54
N ALA A 36 12.53 8.06 -3.80
CA ALA A 36 13.48 7.97 -4.91
C ALA A 36 14.64 8.96 -4.78
N ARG A 37 14.42 10.15 -4.20
CA ARG A 37 15.50 11.11 -3.91
C ARG A 37 16.49 10.58 -2.88
N GLU A 38 16.02 9.81 -1.90
CA GLU A 38 16.85 9.28 -0.82
C GLU A 38 17.52 7.94 -1.15
N LYS A 39 16.84 7.09 -1.94
CA LYS A 39 17.21 5.69 -2.19
C LYS A 39 17.48 5.37 -3.65
N GLY A 40 17.48 6.38 -4.53
CA GLY A 40 17.64 6.24 -5.98
C GLY A 40 16.35 5.83 -6.70
N SER A 41 15.55 4.92 -6.14
CA SER A 41 14.21 4.61 -6.64
C SER A 41 13.32 4.01 -5.56
N PHE A 42 12.00 4.04 -5.77
CA PHE A 42 11.04 3.34 -4.91
C PHE A 42 11.20 1.81 -5.00
N GLY A 43 11.58 1.30 -6.18
CA GLY A 43 11.87 -0.12 -6.39
C GLY A 43 13.08 -0.59 -5.58
N ALA A 44 14.14 0.23 -5.50
CA ALA A 44 15.33 -0.06 -4.69
C ALA A 44 14.97 -0.20 -3.21
N LEU A 45 14.15 0.71 -2.66
CA LEU A 45 13.64 0.58 -1.28
C LEU A 45 12.96 -0.78 -1.05
N ILE A 46 12.08 -1.20 -1.97
CA ILE A 46 11.35 -2.47 -1.83
C ILE A 46 12.29 -3.67 -1.96
N ALA A 47 13.21 -3.62 -2.94
CA ALA A 47 14.15 -4.70 -3.22
C ALA A 47 15.08 -4.94 -2.02
N ASP A 48 15.67 -3.86 -1.49
CA ASP A 48 16.65 -3.90 -0.42
C ASP A 48 16.05 -4.23 0.96
N TRP A 49 14.72 -4.08 1.13
CA TRP A 49 14.09 -4.42 2.40
C TRP A 49 14.22 -5.92 2.71
N PRO A 50 14.73 -6.34 3.88
CA PRO A 50 14.91 -7.75 4.17
C PRO A 50 13.56 -8.49 4.25
N VAL A 51 13.43 -9.64 3.58
CA VAL A 51 12.21 -10.46 3.61
C VAL A 51 11.91 -10.97 5.03
N THR A 52 12.94 -11.15 5.86
CA THR A 52 12.80 -11.48 7.29
C THR A 52 12.11 -10.39 8.11
N ASP A 53 11.98 -9.17 7.59
CA ASP A 53 11.22 -8.06 8.18
C ASP A 53 10.14 -7.55 7.21
N ILE A 54 9.47 -8.45 6.50
CA ILE A 54 8.46 -8.05 5.51
C ILE A 54 7.28 -7.30 6.13
N VAL A 55 6.91 -7.61 7.38
CA VAL A 55 5.86 -6.89 8.11
C VAL A 55 6.32 -5.48 8.50
N GLY A 56 7.62 -5.26 8.70
CA GLY A 56 8.21 -3.92 8.84
C GLY A 56 7.97 -3.07 7.59
N LEU A 57 8.15 -3.64 6.40
CA LEU A 57 7.82 -2.97 5.14
C LEU A 57 6.32 -2.64 5.04
N TRP A 58 5.43 -3.53 5.51
CA TRP A 58 3.99 -3.23 5.53
C TRP A 58 3.68 -2.02 6.40
N LYS A 59 4.24 -1.98 7.62
CA LYS A 59 4.07 -0.87 8.55
C LYS A 59 4.61 0.43 7.97
N TYR A 60 5.76 0.38 7.30
CA TYR A 60 6.33 1.54 6.62
C TYR A 60 5.39 2.07 5.53
N LEU A 61 4.92 1.19 4.63
CA LEU A 61 3.98 1.57 3.56
C LEU A 61 2.66 2.11 4.11
N ALA A 62 2.14 1.52 5.18
CA ALA A 62 0.91 1.97 5.82
C ALA A 62 1.08 3.34 6.51
N LYS A 63 2.26 3.60 7.09
CA LYS A 63 2.56 4.85 7.79
C LYS A 63 2.82 6.01 6.82
N GLN A 64 3.59 5.76 5.76
CA GLN A 64 4.02 6.80 4.82
C GLN A 64 3.07 6.96 3.65
N GLY A 65 2.43 5.86 3.21
CA GLY A 65 1.45 5.86 2.16
C GLY A 65 0.06 6.28 2.63
N ASN A 66 -0.80 6.59 1.67
CA ASN A 66 -2.21 6.91 1.88
C ASN A 66 -3.07 5.80 1.28
N GLN A 67 -4.05 5.29 2.04
CA GLN A 67 -4.86 4.10 1.67
C GLN A 67 -4.04 2.80 1.50
N MET A 68 -2.87 2.72 2.16
CA MET A 68 -1.94 1.59 2.09
C MET A 68 -1.95 0.70 3.34
N GLY A 69 -2.93 0.86 4.24
CA GLY A 69 -3.09 0.02 5.42
C GLY A 69 -3.76 -1.33 5.15
N GLY A 70 -3.83 -2.18 6.18
CA GLY A 70 -4.48 -3.49 6.11
C GLY A 70 -3.91 -4.35 4.98
N LEU A 71 -4.79 -4.97 4.17
CA LEU A 71 -4.38 -5.85 3.07
C LEU A 71 -3.84 -5.11 1.85
N SER A 72 -3.88 -3.77 1.79
CA SER A 72 -3.39 -3.02 0.63
C SER A 72 -1.87 -3.15 0.46
N ALA A 73 -1.10 -3.01 1.55
CA ALA A 73 0.36 -3.14 1.52
C ALA A 73 0.83 -4.53 1.03
N PRO A 74 0.42 -5.66 1.65
CA PRO A 74 0.88 -6.97 1.19
C PRO A 74 0.40 -7.31 -0.23
N ARG A 75 -0.83 -6.93 -0.61
CA ARG A 75 -1.31 -7.14 -1.98
C ARG A 75 -0.49 -6.35 -3.00
N PHE A 76 -0.18 -5.09 -2.70
CA PHE A 76 0.72 -4.29 -3.53
C PHE A 76 2.08 -4.93 -3.69
N LEU A 77 2.70 -5.37 -2.58
CA LEU A 77 4.01 -6.02 -2.60
C LEU A 77 4.02 -7.27 -3.49
N ARG A 78 2.96 -8.10 -3.44
CA ARG A 78 2.83 -9.23 -4.37
C ARG A 78 2.71 -8.79 -5.82
N MET A 79 1.96 -7.72 -6.12
CA MET A 79 1.82 -7.20 -7.49
C MET A 79 3.15 -6.73 -8.08
N VAL A 80 4.04 -6.18 -7.26
CA VAL A 80 5.38 -5.71 -7.69
C VAL A 80 6.48 -6.76 -7.53
N GLY A 81 6.13 -8.01 -7.20
CA GLY A 81 7.06 -9.13 -7.14
C GLY A 81 7.90 -9.24 -5.86
N LYS A 82 7.56 -8.52 -4.79
CA LYS A 82 8.21 -8.69 -3.48
C LYS A 82 7.57 -9.87 -2.76
N ASP A 83 8.41 -10.81 -2.30
CA ASP A 83 7.92 -11.93 -1.50
C ASP A 83 7.27 -11.46 -0.19
N THR A 84 6.04 -11.91 0.04
CA THR A 84 5.22 -11.53 1.19
C THR A 84 4.01 -12.43 1.30
N PHE A 85 3.41 -12.55 2.48
CA PHE A 85 2.18 -13.32 2.70
C PHE A 85 0.93 -12.43 2.72
N VAL A 86 -0.22 -13.03 2.41
CA VAL A 86 -1.54 -12.41 2.61
C VAL A 86 -2.35 -13.41 3.41
N PRO A 87 -2.69 -13.15 4.68
CA PRO A 87 -3.46 -14.09 5.47
C PRO A 87 -4.86 -14.24 4.86
N SER A 88 -5.29 -15.48 4.63
CA SER A 88 -6.66 -15.79 4.26
C SER A 88 -7.55 -15.77 5.49
N ASN A 89 -8.86 -15.65 5.30
CA ASN A 89 -9.83 -15.71 6.40
C ASN A 89 -9.70 -17.03 7.19
N ASP A 90 -9.46 -18.15 6.52
CA ASP A 90 -9.30 -19.45 7.19
C ASP A 90 -8.01 -19.53 8.02
N VAL A 91 -6.91 -18.95 7.53
CA VAL A 91 -5.66 -18.85 8.30
C VAL A 91 -5.87 -17.99 9.54
N VAL A 92 -6.53 -16.83 9.41
CA VAL A 92 -6.85 -15.97 10.56
C VAL A 92 -7.76 -16.71 11.55
N ALA A 93 -8.82 -17.36 11.08
CA ALA A 93 -9.75 -18.10 11.93
C ALA A 93 -9.06 -19.24 12.68
N ALA A 94 -8.15 -19.97 12.02
CA ALA A 94 -7.37 -21.02 12.67
C ALA A 94 -6.43 -20.45 13.75
N LEU A 95 -5.79 -19.31 13.52
CA LEU A 95 -4.92 -18.67 14.51
C LEU A 95 -5.71 -18.15 15.72
N VAL A 96 -6.89 -17.56 15.49
CA VAL A 96 -7.81 -17.13 16.55
C VAL A 96 -8.29 -18.35 17.36
N ALA A 97 -8.68 -19.44 16.70
CA ALA A 97 -9.12 -20.66 17.36
C ALA A 97 -8.02 -21.38 18.16
N GLN A 98 -6.75 -20.98 18.01
CA GLN A 98 -5.61 -21.47 18.77
C GLN A 98 -5.05 -20.42 19.75
N ASP A 99 -5.79 -19.32 19.98
CA ASP A 99 -5.41 -18.22 20.88
C ASP A 99 -4.04 -17.59 20.55
N VAL A 100 -3.63 -17.63 19.27
CA VAL A 100 -2.39 -17.01 18.80
C VAL A 100 -2.58 -15.50 18.54
N ILE A 101 -3.79 -15.12 18.11
CA ILE A 101 -4.24 -13.74 17.83
C ILE A 101 -5.71 -13.59 18.25
N ASP A 102 -6.22 -12.35 18.24
CA ASP A 102 -7.61 -11.97 18.59
C ASP A 102 -8.51 -11.62 17.38
#